data_AF-A0A0D5CDA6-F1
#
_entry.id   AF-A0A0D5CDA6-F1
#
_cell.length_a   1.000
_cell.length_b   1.000
_cell.length_c   1.000
_cell.angle_alpha   90.00
_cell.angle_beta   90.00
_cell.angle_gamma   90.00
#
_symmetry.space_group_name_H-M   'P 1'
#
loop_
_entity.id
_entity.type
_entity.pdbx_description
1 polymer ?
#
loop_
_entity_poly.entity_id
_entity_poly.type
_entity_poly.pdbx_seq_one_letter_code
_entity_poly.pdbx_strand_id
1 'polypeptide(L)'
;DVVYKENKFELLHYDAEAAGIEVAEEDKEAVPILIVYALINRPYILDLQEERSVVRRLLEAGHDVYLIDWNEPSRLDQHLTLDDYVNRYMDNCVDVVRD
;
A
#
# COMPACT_ATOMS: atom_id res chain seq x y z
N ASP A 1 9.18 -2.77 -0.73
CA ASP A 1 9.15 -4.26 -0.66
C ASP A 1 7.80 -4.79 -0.22
N VAL A 2 7.60 -6.11 -0.17
CA VAL A 2 6.44 -6.72 0.50
C VAL A 2 6.75 -6.85 1.99
N VAL A 3 6.03 -6.12 2.83
CA VAL A 3 6.27 -6.08 4.30
C VAL A 3 5.31 -6.97 5.09
N TYR A 4 4.16 -7.30 4.52
CA TYR A 4 3.21 -8.24 5.10
C TYR A 4 2.48 -9.00 4.01
N LYS A 5 2.13 -10.26 4.30
CA LYS A 5 1.46 -11.15 3.36
C LYS A 5 0.53 -12.11 4.08
N GLU A 6 -0.69 -12.23 3.57
CA GLU A 6 -1.65 -13.21 4.04
C GLU A 6 -2.33 -13.89 2.83
N ASN A 7 -2.16 -15.20 2.65
CA ASN A 7 -2.63 -15.90 1.46
C ASN A 7 -2.06 -15.26 0.17
N LYS A 8 -2.91 -14.63 -0.64
CA LYS A 8 -2.50 -13.88 -1.84
C LYS A 8 -2.41 -12.38 -1.60
N PHE A 9 -3.02 -11.89 -0.54
CA PHE A 9 -3.02 -10.49 -0.17
C PHE A 9 -1.59 -10.07 0.23
N GLU A 10 -1.14 -8.92 -0.24
CA GLU A 10 0.18 -8.36 0.04
C GLU A 10 0.06 -6.88 0.45
N LEU A 11 0.85 -6.49 1.46
CA LEU A 11 1.10 -5.10 1.81
C LEU A 11 2.46 -4.70 1.26
N LEU A 12 2.44 -3.75 0.33
CA LEU A 12 3.62 -3.17 -0.28
C LEU A 12 4.04 -1.92 0.49
N HIS A 13 5.34 -1.76 0.68
CA HIS A 13 5.98 -0.56 1.21
C HIS A 13 6.84 0.07 0.11
N TYR A 14 6.70 1.37 -0.08
CA TYR A 14 7.47 2.14 -1.04
C TYR A 14 8.45 3.03 -0.30
N ASP A 15 9.73 2.79 -0.53
CA ASP A 15 10.81 3.56 0.05
C ASP A 15 11.28 4.64 -0.93
N ALA A 16 11.43 5.87 -0.44
CA ALA A 16 11.82 7.02 -1.25
C ALA A 16 13.26 6.88 -1.79
N GLU A 17 14.19 6.39 -0.96
CA GLU A 17 15.60 6.22 -1.34
C GLU A 17 15.75 5.14 -2.43
N ALA A 18 15.06 4.01 -2.28
CA ALA A 18 14.99 2.95 -3.28
C ALA A 18 14.35 3.41 -4.60
N ALA A 19 13.44 4.39 -4.56
CA ALA A 19 12.86 5.03 -5.73
C ALA A 19 13.74 6.14 -6.34
N GLY A 20 14.92 6.42 -5.77
CA GLY A 20 15.82 7.49 -6.22
C GLY A 20 15.28 8.89 -5.92
N ILE A 21 14.43 9.02 -4.90
CA ILE A 21 13.82 10.27 -4.46
C ILE A 21 14.56 10.73 -3.21
N GLU A 22 15.26 11.85 -3.31
CA GLU A 22 15.92 12.48 -2.17
C GLU A 22 14.93 13.41 -1.46
N VAL A 23 14.66 13.12 -0.18
CA VAL A 23 13.83 13.95 0.71
C VAL A 23 14.70 14.36 1.90
N ALA A 24 14.77 15.67 2.18
CA ALA A 24 15.49 16.16 3.35
C ALA A 24 14.80 15.67 4.64
N GLU A 25 15.57 15.37 5.69
CA GLU A 25 15.01 14.86 6.96
C GLU A 25 13.95 15.80 7.57
N GLU A 26 14.09 17.11 7.37
CA GLU A 26 13.12 18.12 7.82
C GLU A 26 11.80 18.13 7.05
N ASP A 27 11.79 17.58 5.84
CA ASP A 27 10.60 17.48 4.97
C ASP A 27 9.91 16.10 5.09
N LYS A 28 10.47 15.16 5.87
CA LYS A 28 9.85 13.86 6.09
C LYS A 28 8.65 13.96 7.04
N GLU A 29 7.55 13.36 6.62
CA GLU A 29 6.32 13.30 7.39
C GLU A 29 6.33 12.10 8.33
N ALA A 30 6.04 12.33 9.61
CA ALA A 30 6.07 11.29 10.64
C ALA A 30 4.89 10.30 10.53
N VAL A 31 3.80 10.69 9.84
CA VAL A 31 2.60 9.87 9.69
C VAL A 31 2.60 9.24 8.29
N PRO A 32 2.65 7.89 8.20
CA PRO A 32 2.62 7.19 6.91
C PRO A 32 1.23 7.23 6.26
N ILE A 33 1.18 6.97 4.97
CA ILE A 33 -0.05 6.84 4.18
C ILE A 33 -0.24 5.37 3.81
N LEU A 34 -1.39 4.80 4.21
CA LEU A 34 -1.86 3.50 3.75
C LEU A 34 -2.89 3.67 2.63
N ILE A 35 -2.54 3.25 1.42
CA ILE A 35 -3.41 3.27 0.24
C ILE A 35 -4.23 1.98 0.19
N VAL A 36 -5.55 2.15 0.29
CA VAL A 36 -6.53 1.09 0.09
C VAL A 36 -7.21 1.29 -1.26
N TYR A 37 -6.90 0.43 -2.23
CA TYR A 37 -7.48 0.52 -3.57
C TYR A 37 -8.69 -0.40 -3.75
N ALA A 38 -9.38 -0.25 -4.89
CA ALA A 38 -10.57 -1.02 -5.21
C ALA A 38 -10.29 -2.53 -5.29
N LEU A 39 -11.27 -3.35 -4.89
CA LEU A 39 -11.18 -4.82 -4.94
C LEU A 39 -11.22 -5.42 -6.36
N ILE A 40 -11.68 -4.64 -7.34
CA ILE A 40 -11.92 -5.12 -8.72
C ILE A 40 -10.73 -4.82 -9.63
N ASN A 41 -10.16 -3.62 -9.51
CA ASN A 41 -9.10 -3.15 -10.38
C ASN A 41 -7.76 -3.24 -9.66
N ARG A 42 -6.68 -3.47 -10.42
CA ARG A 42 -5.34 -3.55 -9.82
C ARG A 42 -4.82 -2.16 -9.44
N PRO A 43 -4.05 -2.07 -8.34
CA PRO A 43 -3.57 -0.80 -7.80
C PRO A 43 -2.51 -0.11 -8.66
N TYR A 44 -1.89 -0.80 -9.63
CA TYR A 44 -0.85 -0.23 -10.50
C TYR A 44 -1.28 1.06 -11.24
N ILE A 45 -2.59 1.31 -11.35
CA ILE A 45 -3.12 2.56 -11.93
C ILE A 45 -2.60 3.80 -11.18
N LEU A 46 -2.29 3.67 -9.89
CA LEU A 46 -1.74 4.74 -9.06
C LEU A 46 -0.25 4.97 -9.30
N ASP A 47 0.41 4.12 -10.09
CA ASP A 47 1.86 4.13 -10.33
C ASP A 47 2.22 3.71 -11.78
N LEU A 48 1.44 4.19 -12.76
CA LEU A 48 1.55 3.77 -14.17
C LEU A 48 2.80 4.29 -14.90
N GLN A 49 3.13 5.55 -14.67
CA GLN A 49 4.23 6.27 -15.31
C GLN A 49 4.77 7.26 -14.29
N GLU A 50 6.09 7.49 -14.29
CA GLU A 50 6.75 8.34 -13.28
C GLU A 50 6.06 9.71 -13.13
N GLU A 51 5.75 10.40 -14.24
CA GLU A 51 5.11 11.72 -14.23
C GLU A 51 3.65 11.73 -13.70
N ARG A 52 3.03 10.56 -13.64
CA ARG A 52 1.61 10.36 -13.27
C ARG A 52 1.42 9.45 -12.06
N SER A 53 2.50 9.07 -11.40
CA SER A 53 2.46 8.23 -10.22
C SER A 53 2.01 9.06 -9.02
N VAL A 54 0.89 8.66 -8.44
CA VAL A 54 0.39 9.21 -7.17
C VAL A 54 1.34 8.79 -6.06
N VAL A 55 1.81 7.54 -6.07
CA VAL A 55 2.76 7.02 -5.08
C VAL A 55 4.04 7.86 -5.08
N ARG A 56 4.65 8.08 -6.25
CA ARG A 56 5.84 8.92 -6.39
C ARG A 56 5.64 10.32 -5.84
N ARG A 57 4.51 10.96 -6.15
CA ARG A 57 4.22 12.32 -5.65
C ARG A 57 4.06 12.37 -4.13
N LEU A 58 3.55 11.32 -3.51
CA LEU A 58 3.45 11.23 -2.05
C LEU A 58 4.83 11.03 -1.41
N LEU A 59 5.69 10.20 -2.02
CA LEU A 59 7.08 10.04 -1.60
C LEU A 59 7.87 11.34 -1.73
N GLU A 60 7.72 12.06 -2.86
CA GLU A 60 8.32 13.38 -3.08
C GLU A 60 7.82 14.44 -2.09
N ALA A 61 6.60 14.28 -1.56
CA ALA A 61 6.04 15.11 -0.50
C ALA A 61 6.50 14.67 0.90
N GLY A 62 7.40 13.68 1.00
CA GLY A 62 8.00 13.24 2.25
C GLY A 62 7.19 12.22 3.05
N HIS A 63 6.10 11.69 2.50
CA HIS A 63 5.34 10.63 3.16
C HIS A 63 5.98 9.26 2.95
N ASP A 64 5.95 8.44 3.99
CA ASP A 64 6.13 7.01 3.83
C ASP A 64 4.83 6.37 3.31
N VAL A 65 4.92 5.52 2.28
CA VAL A 65 3.74 5.06 1.52
C VAL A 65 3.64 3.54 1.52
N TYR A 66 2.47 3.08 1.94
CA TYR A 66 2.08 1.67 1.92
C TYR A 66 0.89 1.47 0.99
N LEU A 67 0.80 0.31 0.37
CA LEU A 67 -0.26 -0.02 -0.57
C LEU A 67 -0.73 -1.45 -0.37
N ILE A 68 -2.04 -1.60 -0.26
CA ILE A 68 -2.68 -2.90 -0.25
C ILE A 68 -2.85 -3.43 -1.69
N ASP A 69 -2.27 -4.60 -1.97
CA ASP A 69 -2.57 -5.39 -3.15
C ASP A 69 -3.39 -6.64 -2.75
N TRP A 70 -4.67 -6.61 -3.12
CA TRP A 70 -5.61 -7.71 -2.89
C TRP A 70 -5.29 -8.96 -3.71
N ASN A 71 -4.51 -8.82 -4.79
CA ASN A 71 -4.26 -9.86 -5.79
C ASN A 71 -5.56 -10.48 -6.35
N GLU A 72 -5.45 -11.63 -7.03
CA GLU A 72 -6.59 -12.25 -7.69
C GLU A 72 -7.40 -13.17 -6.76
N PRO A 73 -8.73 -12.99 -6.67
CA PRO A 73 -9.57 -13.89 -5.90
C PRO A 73 -9.57 -15.29 -6.52
N SER A 74 -9.68 -16.31 -5.69
CA SER A 74 -9.87 -17.70 -6.12
C SER A 74 -11.06 -18.33 -5.43
N ARG A 75 -11.38 -19.58 -5.81
CA ARG A 75 -12.49 -20.33 -5.20
C ARG A 75 -12.35 -20.50 -3.68
N LEU A 76 -11.14 -20.39 -3.12
CA LEU A 76 -10.93 -20.45 -1.67
C LEU A 76 -11.50 -19.23 -0.95
N ASP A 77 -11.65 -18.12 -1.66
CA ASP A 77 -12.08 -16.83 -1.12
C ASP A 77 -13.62 -16.65 -1.19
N GLN A 78 -14.37 -17.66 -1.64
CA GLN A 78 -15.82 -17.58 -1.89
C GLN A 78 -16.67 -17.27 -0.64
N HIS A 79 -16.08 -17.39 0.55
CA HIS A 79 -16.73 -17.12 1.83
C HIS A 79 -16.25 -15.82 2.47
N LEU A 80 -15.30 -15.11 1.84
CA LEU A 80 -14.92 -13.79 2.32
C LEU A 80 -16.08 -12.82 2.18
N THR A 81 -16.29 -12.05 3.23
CA THR A 81 -17.27 -10.98 3.31
C THR A 81 -16.55 -9.63 3.37
N LEU A 82 -17.28 -8.53 3.19
CA LEU A 82 -16.70 -7.19 3.40
C LEU A 82 -16.15 -7.00 4.82
N ASP A 83 -16.71 -7.70 5.80
CA ASP A 83 -16.21 -7.68 7.17
C ASP A 83 -14.76 -8.19 7.26
N ASP A 84 -14.44 -9.27 6.55
CA ASP A 84 -13.08 -9.82 6.50
C ASP A 84 -12.10 -8.83 5.85
N TYR A 85 -12.50 -8.12 4.79
CA TYR A 85 -11.69 -7.09 4.15
C TYR A 85 -11.39 -5.93 5.11
N VAL A 86 -12.38 -5.50 5.90
CA VAL A 86 -12.26 -4.33 6.76
C VAL A 86 -11.61 -4.67 8.10
N ASN A 87 -12.22 -5.57 8.85
CA ASN A 87 -11.91 -5.81 10.26
C ASN A 87 -10.80 -6.85 10.47
N ARG A 88 -10.31 -7.48 9.39
CA ARG A 88 -9.15 -8.37 9.44
C ARG A 88 -8.04 -7.87 8.53
N TYR A 89 -8.24 -7.84 7.22
CA TYR A 89 -7.14 -7.54 6.30
C TYR A 89 -6.62 -6.10 6.45
N MET A 90 -7.50 -5.10 6.45
CA MET A 90 -7.08 -3.71 6.66
C MET A 90 -6.57 -3.47 8.07
N ASP A 91 -7.23 -4.01 9.10
CA ASP A 91 -6.82 -3.86 10.50
C ASP A 91 -5.40 -4.40 10.74
N ASN A 92 -5.10 -5.60 10.22
CA ASN A 92 -3.74 -6.17 10.27
C ASN A 92 -2.70 -5.26 9.59
N CYS A 93 -3.06 -4.56 8.52
CA CYS A 93 -2.15 -3.63 7.86
C CYS A 93 -1.91 -2.37 8.67
N VAL A 94 -2.96 -1.85 9.34
CA VAL A 94 -2.82 -0.71 10.24
C VAL A 94 -1.87 -1.05 11.38
N ASP A 95 -1.97 -2.25 11.95
CA ASP A 95 -1.03 -2.73 12.97
C ASP A 95 0.41 -2.78 12.42
N VAL A 96 0.63 -3.34 11.24
CA VAL A 96 1.97 -3.40 10.60
C VAL A 96 2.53 -2.02 10.29
N VAL A 97 1.70 -1.07 9.86
CA VAL A 97 2.14 0.31 9.51
C VAL A 97 2.40 1.16 10.74
N ARG A 98 1.80 0.80 11.88
CA ARG A 98 1.94 1.53 13.14
C ARG A 98 3.23 1.20 13.89
N ASP A 99 3.71 -0.03 13.76
CA ASP A 99 4.89 -0.57 14.44
C ASP A 99 6.20 -0.22 13.74
#